data_AF-A0A9E5TFH3-F1
#
_entry.id   AF-A0A9E5TFH3-F1
#
_cell.length_a   1.000
_cell.length_b   1.000
_cell.length_c   1.000
_cell.angle_alpha   90.00
_cell.angle_beta   90.00
_cell.angle_gamma   90.00
#
_symmetry.space_group_name_H-M   'P 1'
#
loop_
_entity.id
_entity.type
_entity.pdbx_description
1 polymer ?
#
loop_
_entity_poly.entity_id
_entity_poly.type
_entity_poly.pdbx_seq_one_letter_code
_entity_poly.pdbx_strand_id
1 'polypeptide(L)'
;MKASPSMIICLFLTLGAFVFLGAGCARQQAAGPLESGVSDSTNDLPLPDWAPENPSPEFLRAWEVLRPMPVEMLEIDREVDKVKKAAMVRNVGTWPAYYEFFGTLSDEQIDRFLRTKEIRIPAKSLTANQQAAVDNFFEVWRREMKGTGDYEDFLTLLYKSGAKEDFSNVDVGFDTGEKSQAVHIRFWITQPDGSVTPLGSWFAVIWREGGE
;
A
#
# COMPACT_ATOMS: atom_id res chain seq x y z
N MET A 1 5.84 53.69 -33.60
CA MET A 1 4.60 53.29 -34.30
C MET A 1 3.88 52.25 -33.47
N LYS A 2 2.58 52.48 -33.29
CA LYS A 2 1.49 51.58 -32.88
C LYS A 2 1.38 51.11 -31.41
N ALA A 3 0.38 51.73 -30.79
CA ALA A 3 -0.33 51.51 -29.55
C ALA A 3 -0.86 50.08 -29.30
N SER A 4 -1.12 49.83 -28.01
CA SER A 4 -2.01 48.83 -27.41
C SER A 4 -3.45 48.92 -27.94
N PRO A 5 -4.34 47.92 -27.76
CA PRO A 5 -5.20 47.95 -26.55
C PRO A 5 -5.74 46.58 -26.02
N SER A 6 -6.09 46.60 -24.72
CA SER A 6 -7.36 46.12 -24.10
C SER A 6 -7.85 44.67 -24.31
N MET A 7 -8.01 43.87 -23.23
CA MET A 7 -9.19 43.78 -22.34
C MET A 7 -10.19 42.71 -22.82
N ILE A 8 -10.61 41.79 -21.94
CA ILE A 8 -12.02 41.36 -21.77
C ILE A 8 -12.10 40.40 -20.56
N ILE A 9 -12.96 40.81 -19.65
CA ILE A 9 -13.48 40.12 -18.46
C ILE A 9 -14.56 39.15 -18.92
N CYS A 10 -14.59 37.92 -18.42
CA CYS A 10 -15.81 37.10 -18.41
C CYS A 10 -15.98 36.43 -17.04
N LEU A 11 -16.83 37.10 -16.24
CA LEU A 11 -17.54 36.57 -15.08
C LEU A 11 -18.56 35.53 -15.58
N PHE A 12 -18.61 34.34 -14.99
CA PHE A 12 -19.80 33.50 -15.05
C PHE A 12 -20.27 33.14 -13.63
N LEU A 13 -21.28 33.90 -13.21
CA LEU A 13 -22.22 33.59 -12.15
C LEU A 13 -23.27 32.63 -12.70
N THR A 14 -23.45 31.46 -12.09
CA THR A 14 -24.72 30.73 -12.18
C THR A 14 -25.15 30.28 -10.78
N LEU A 15 -26.16 30.99 -10.27
CA LEU A 15 -27.06 30.56 -9.21
C LEU A 15 -27.84 29.33 -9.70
N GLY A 16 -27.81 28.23 -8.94
CA GLY A 16 -28.71 27.09 -9.09
C GLY A 16 -29.56 26.93 -7.83
N ALA A 17 -30.85 27.18 -7.95
CA ALA A 17 -31.84 27.14 -6.88
C ALA A 17 -32.09 25.72 -6.36
N PHE A 18 -32.06 25.54 -5.04
CA PHE A 18 -32.58 24.34 -4.35
C PHE A 18 -33.99 24.64 -3.84
N VAL A 19 -34.99 24.02 -4.46
CA VAL A 19 -36.34 23.89 -3.91
C VAL A 19 -36.43 22.54 -3.21
N PHE A 20 -36.35 22.54 -1.88
CA PHE A 20 -36.77 21.40 -1.05
C PHE A 20 -38.15 21.72 -0.51
N LEU A 21 -39.15 20.93 -0.87
CA LEU A 21 -40.40 20.70 -0.10
C LEU A 21 -41.16 19.56 -0.79
N GLY A 22 -40.99 18.34 -0.27
CA GLY A 22 -41.72 17.15 -0.70
C GLY A 22 -41.95 16.25 0.50
N ALA A 23 -43.20 16.20 0.93
CA ALA A 23 -43.71 15.52 2.11
C ALA A 23 -43.54 13.99 2.04
N GLY A 24 -43.44 13.40 3.24
CA GLY A 24 -43.22 11.97 3.42
C GLY A 24 -44.38 11.07 3.00
N CYS A 25 -44.03 9.80 2.84
CA CYS A 25 -44.90 8.66 3.10
C CYS A 25 -44.02 7.57 3.70
N ALA A 26 -44.26 7.31 4.99
CA ALA A 26 -43.74 6.14 5.69
C ALA A 26 -44.25 4.87 5.03
N ARG A 27 -43.35 3.93 4.71
CA ARG A 27 -43.71 2.53 4.49
C ARG A 27 -42.79 1.64 5.33
N GLN A 28 -43.41 1.12 6.37
CA GLN A 28 -42.88 0.15 7.31
C GLN A 28 -42.67 -1.18 6.57
N GLN A 29 -41.42 -1.58 6.37
CA GLN A 29 -41.05 -2.96 6.06
C GLN A 29 -40.40 -3.55 7.31
N ALA A 30 -41.08 -4.53 7.89
CA ALA A 30 -40.52 -5.40 8.90
C ALA A 30 -39.39 -6.21 8.24
N ALA A 31 -38.15 -5.88 8.58
CA ALA A 31 -37.02 -6.76 8.34
C ALA A 31 -37.08 -7.87 9.39
N GLY A 32 -37.31 -9.11 8.93
CA GLY A 32 -37.02 -10.29 9.76
C GLY A 32 -35.53 -10.36 10.10
N PRO A 33 -35.12 -11.22 11.02
CA PRO A 33 -33.71 -11.41 11.34
C PRO A 33 -33.02 -11.91 10.06
N LEU A 34 -32.19 -11.07 9.45
CA LEU A 34 -31.20 -11.53 8.50
C LEU A 34 -30.20 -12.32 9.34
N GLU A 35 -30.34 -13.65 9.30
CA GLU A 35 -29.25 -14.54 9.63
C GLU A 35 -28.05 -14.08 8.82
N SER A 36 -27.07 -13.51 9.52
CA SER A 36 -25.77 -13.17 8.98
C SER A 36 -25.05 -14.47 8.67
N GLY A 37 -25.36 -15.04 7.51
CA GLY A 37 -24.50 -16.00 6.83
C GLY A 37 -23.24 -15.27 6.36
N VAL A 38 -22.42 -14.84 7.31
CA VAL A 38 -21.01 -14.58 7.05
C VAL A 38 -20.40 -15.95 6.81
N SER A 39 -20.17 -16.25 5.53
CA SER A 39 -19.40 -17.42 5.12
C SER A 39 -18.00 -17.29 5.73
N ASP A 40 -17.72 -18.13 6.72
CA ASP A 40 -16.50 -18.25 7.52
C ASP A 40 -15.31 -18.85 6.71
N SER A 41 -15.28 -18.65 5.40
CA SER A 41 -14.44 -19.41 4.46
C SER A 41 -13.05 -18.80 4.22
N THR A 42 -12.68 -17.72 4.90
CA THR A 42 -11.37 -17.06 4.74
C THR A 42 -10.23 -17.79 5.47
N ASN A 43 -10.54 -18.71 6.38
CA ASN A 43 -9.57 -19.45 7.20
C ASN A 43 -8.99 -20.72 6.55
N ASP A 44 -9.48 -21.13 5.37
CA ASP A 44 -9.15 -22.45 4.81
C ASP A 44 -7.96 -22.46 3.82
N LEU A 45 -7.35 -21.31 3.51
CA LEU A 45 -6.14 -21.30 2.68
C LEU A 45 -4.93 -21.66 3.54
N PRO A 46 -4.21 -22.76 3.24
CA PRO A 46 -3.01 -23.10 3.97
C PRO A 46 -1.98 -21.98 3.83
N LEU A 47 -1.28 -21.70 4.92
CA LEU A 47 -0.15 -20.79 4.89
C LEU A 47 0.93 -21.35 3.94
N PRO A 48 1.59 -20.49 3.15
CA PRO A 48 2.62 -20.90 2.23
C PRO A 48 3.90 -21.26 3.00
N ASP A 49 4.78 -22.05 2.38
CA ASP A 49 6.02 -22.55 3.00
C ASP A 49 6.99 -21.44 3.46
N TRP A 50 6.87 -20.23 2.94
CA TRP A 50 7.68 -19.07 3.35
C TRP A 50 7.12 -18.33 4.57
N ALA A 51 5.89 -18.63 4.99
CA ALA A 51 5.30 -18.02 6.18
C ALA A 51 6.06 -18.45 7.44
N PRO A 52 6.12 -17.61 8.49
CA PRO A 52 6.74 -18.00 9.75
C PRO A 52 6.07 -19.25 10.35
N GLU A 53 6.85 -20.14 10.96
CA GLU A 53 6.32 -21.33 11.66
C GLU A 53 5.32 -20.97 12.77
N ASN A 54 5.55 -19.81 13.42
CA ASN A 54 4.68 -19.24 14.43
C ASN A 54 4.30 -17.80 14.00
N PRO A 55 3.28 -17.63 13.13
CA PRO A 55 2.92 -16.32 12.62
C PRO A 55 2.38 -15.42 13.72
N SER A 56 2.75 -14.14 13.69
CA SER A 56 2.24 -13.13 14.62
C SER A 56 0.76 -12.81 14.33
N PRO A 57 0.02 -12.24 15.30
CA PRO A 57 -1.34 -11.74 15.07
C PRO A 57 -1.40 -10.73 13.92
N GLU A 58 -0.40 -9.86 13.78
CA GLU A 58 -0.29 -8.90 12.69
C GLU A 58 -0.15 -9.61 11.33
N PHE A 59 0.71 -10.63 11.25
CA PHE A 59 0.86 -11.42 10.03
C PHE A 59 -0.46 -12.06 9.62
N LEU A 60 -1.16 -12.70 10.56
CA LEU A 60 -2.45 -13.35 10.31
C LEU A 60 -3.52 -12.34 9.87
N ARG A 61 -3.55 -11.16 10.50
CA ARG A 61 -4.46 -10.08 10.11
C ARG A 61 -4.18 -9.57 8.70
N ALA A 62 -2.92 -9.46 8.29
CA ALA A 62 -2.58 -9.15 6.91
C ALA A 62 -2.97 -10.28 5.95
N TRP A 63 -2.82 -11.54 6.36
CA TRP A 63 -3.19 -12.72 5.59
C TRP A 63 -4.68 -12.80 5.25
N GLU A 64 -5.56 -12.26 6.11
CA GLU A 64 -6.99 -12.17 5.83
C GLU A 64 -7.30 -11.29 4.60
N VAL A 65 -6.46 -10.28 4.33
CA VAL A 65 -6.68 -9.26 3.30
C VAL A 65 -5.83 -9.49 2.05
N LEU A 66 -4.62 -10.00 2.25
CA LEU A 66 -3.59 -10.11 1.22
C LEU A 66 -3.39 -11.56 0.79
N ARG A 67 -3.21 -11.78 -0.52
CA ARG A 67 -2.67 -13.05 -1.04
C ARG A 67 -1.23 -12.88 -1.49
N PRO A 68 -0.39 -13.91 -1.33
CA PRO A 68 0.94 -13.88 -1.89
C PRO A 68 0.87 -13.65 -3.38
N MET A 69 1.81 -12.89 -3.89
CA MET A 69 2.05 -12.89 -5.32
C MET A 69 2.51 -14.29 -5.75
N PRO A 70 1.92 -14.90 -6.78
CA PRO A 70 2.47 -16.13 -7.35
C PRO A 70 3.91 -15.87 -7.78
N VAL A 71 4.83 -16.76 -7.40
CA VAL A 71 6.26 -16.61 -7.72
C VAL A 71 6.47 -16.59 -9.25
N GLU A 72 5.55 -17.20 -10.01
CA GLU A 72 5.52 -17.19 -11.47
C GLU A 72 5.26 -15.79 -12.03
N MET A 73 4.53 -14.92 -11.31
CA MET A 73 4.34 -13.52 -11.68
C MET A 73 5.61 -12.68 -11.46
N LEU A 74 6.60 -13.20 -10.71
CA LEU A 74 7.92 -12.61 -10.62
C LEU A 74 8.77 -12.92 -11.88
N GLU A 75 8.31 -13.77 -12.79
CA GLU A 75 9.03 -14.12 -14.03
C GLU A 75 8.68 -13.23 -15.24
N ILE A 76 7.98 -12.11 -15.03
CA ILE A 76 7.58 -11.16 -16.08
C ILE A 76 8.77 -10.27 -16.50
N ASP A 77 9.80 -10.87 -17.09
CA ASP A 77 10.46 -10.38 -18.31
C ASP A 77 11.49 -11.41 -18.77
N ARG A 78 11.43 -11.82 -20.05
CA ARG A 78 12.31 -12.87 -20.61
C ARG A 78 13.77 -12.42 -20.79
N GLU A 79 14.13 -11.22 -20.34
CA GLU A 79 15.49 -10.67 -20.34
C GLU A 79 15.94 -10.14 -18.95
N VAL A 80 15.32 -10.59 -17.86
CA VAL A 80 15.80 -10.23 -16.52
C VAL A 80 17.16 -10.90 -16.29
N ASP A 81 18.22 -10.08 -16.20
CA ASP A 81 19.57 -10.47 -15.80
C ASP A 81 19.53 -11.46 -14.61
N LYS A 82 20.36 -12.50 -14.64
CA LYS A 82 20.48 -13.51 -13.58
C LYS A 82 20.61 -12.88 -12.19
N VAL A 83 21.28 -11.73 -12.09
CA VAL A 83 21.42 -10.96 -10.85
C VAL A 83 20.06 -10.44 -10.35
N LYS A 84 19.23 -9.91 -11.24
CA LYS A 84 17.88 -9.43 -10.90
C LYS A 84 16.95 -10.60 -10.55
N LYS A 85 17.03 -11.74 -11.25
CA LYS A 85 16.24 -12.94 -10.90
C LYS A 85 16.63 -13.46 -9.50
N ALA A 86 17.93 -13.50 -9.17
CA ALA A 86 18.38 -13.88 -7.84
C ALA A 86 17.92 -12.91 -6.74
N ALA A 87 17.91 -11.60 -7.04
CA ALA A 87 17.37 -10.58 -6.14
C ALA A 87 15.85 -10.73 -5.92
N MET A 88 15.09 -11.08 -6.96
CA MET A 88 13.65 -11.32 -6.85
C MET A 88 13.30 -12.55 -6.02
N VAL A 89 14.06 -13.65 -6.18
CA VAL A 89 13.89 -14.85 -5.33
C VAL A 89 14.22 -14.53 -3.87
N ARG A 90 15.28 -13.76 -3.61
CA ARG A 90 15.64 -13.33 -2.26
C ARG A 90 14.62 -12.39 -1.64
N ASN A 91 13.96 -11.57 -2.45
CA ASN A 91 12.89 -10.68 -1.99
C ASN A 91 11.71 -11.46 -1.38
N VAL A 92 11.48 -12.73 -1.76
CA VAL A 92 10.45 -13.58 -1.09
C VAL A 92 10.76 -13.77 0.40
N GLY A 93 12.04 -13.87 0.78
CA GLY A 93 12.45 -13.95 2.18
C GLY A 93 12.09 -12.70 3.01
N THR A 94 11.81 -11.57 2.34
CA THR A 94 11.37 -10.33 2.99
C THR A 94 9.86 -10.23 3.18
N TRP A 95 9.09 -11.13 2.57
CA TRP A 95 7.62 -11.08 2.59
C TRP A 95 7.00 -11.15 3.98
N PRO A 96 7.49 -11.97 4.92
CA PRO A 96 6.98 -11.96 6.29
C PRO A 96 6.98 -10.56 6.93
N ALA A 97 8.06 -9.79 6.74
CA ALA A 97 8.14 -8.44 7.30
C ALA A 97 7.14 -7.46 6.66
N TYR A 98 6.81 -7.62 5.37
CA TYR A 98 5.77 -6.81 4.72
C TYR A 98 4.38 -7.11 5.27
N TYR A 99 4.07 -8.40 5.47
CA TYR A 99 2.80 -8.83 6.07
C TYR A 99 2.69 -8.33 7.50
N GLU A 100 3.74 -8.45 8.30
CA GLU A 100 3.76 -7.90 9.66
C GLU A 100 3.50 -6.40 9.67
N PHE A 101 4.18 -5.61 8.84
CA PHE A 101 3.94 -4.17 8.78
C PHE A 101 2.52 -3.84 8.33
N PHE A 102 1.99 -4.51 7.30
CA PHE A 102 0.59 -4.31 6.87
C PHE A 102 -0.39 -4.63 8.01
N GLY A 103 -0.11 -5.69 8.76
CA GLY A 103 -0.87 -6.11 9.92
C GLY A 103 -0.89 -5.11 11.09
N THR A 104 0.02 -4.14 11.12
CA THR A 104 0.02 -3.05 12.12
C THR A 104 -0.87 -1.87 11.76
N LEU A 105 -1.44 -1.82 10.55
CA LEU A 105 -2.37 -0.76 10.16
C LEU A 105 -3.65 -0.85 10.99
N SER A 106 -4.23 0.26 11.45
CA SER A 106 -5.59 0.24 12.04
C SER A 106 -6.64 -0.22 11.03
N ASP A 107 -7.80 -0.67 11.49
CA ASP A 107 -8.91 -1.06 10.61
C ASP A 107 -9.29 0.10 9.68
N GLU A 108 -9.32 1.34 10.18
CA GLU A 108 -9.59 2.51 9.37
C GLU A 108 -8.52 2.76 8.28
N GLN A 109 -7.25 2.44 8.56
CA GLN A 109 -6.17 2.53 7.58
C GLN A 109 -6.29 1.44 6.52
N ILE A 110 -6.64 0.20 6.90
CA ILE A 110 -6.89 -0.90 5.96
C ILE A 110 -8.08 -0.55 5.06
N ASP A 111 -9.20 -0.10 5.63
CA ASP A 111 -10.37 0.32 4.87
C ASP A 111 -10.05 1.46 3.90
N ARG A 112 -9.23 2.42 4.34
CA ARG A 112 -8.76 3.51 3.48
C ARG A 112 -7.91 2.96 2.34
N PHE A 113 -6.97 2.07 2.62
CA PHE A 113 -6.14 1.43 1.59
C PHE A 113 -6.99 0.64 0.60
N LEU A 114 -7.93 -0.18 1.05
CA LEU A 114 -8.78 -0.99 0.17
C LEU A 114 -9.64 -0.13 -0.77
N ARG A 115 -10.10 1.04 -0.29
CA ARG A 115 -10.91 2.00 -1.05
C ARG A 115 -10.08 2.87 -2.00
N THR A 116 -8.97 3.42 -1.53
CA THR A 116 -8.18 4.43 -2.26
C THR A 116 -6.98 3.86 -2.99
N LYS A 117 -6.65 2.59 -2.72
CA LYS A 117 -5.48 1.87 -3.24
C LYS A 117 -4.13 2.46 -2.83
N GLU A 118 -4.14 3.34 -1.83
CA GLU A 118 -2.94 3.93 -1.28
C GLU A 118 -3.15 4.27 0.21
N ILE A 119 -2.12 4.06 1.02
CA ILE A 119 -2.02 4.62 2.36
C ILE A 119 -0.61 5.15 2.54
N ARG A 120 -0.51 6.42 2.94
CA ARG A 120 0.74 7.09 3.29
C ARG A 120 0.70 7.54 4.73
N ILE A 121 1.73 7.20 5.48
CA ILE A 121 1.91 7.57 6.88
C ILE A 121 3.26 8.28 6.97
N PRO A 122 3.32 9.54 7.43
CA PRO A 122 4.60 10.18 7.70
C PRO A 122 5.41 9.31 8.66
N ALA A 123 6.67 9.01 8.36
CA ALA A 123 7.50 8.11 9.17
C ALA A 123 7.58 8.59 10.63
N LYS A 124 7.59 9.91 10.84
CA LYS A 124 7.57 10.56 12.17
C LYS A 124 6.28 10.32 12.97
N SER A 125 5.22 9.89 12.30
CA SER A 125 3.88 9.72 12.87
C SER A 125 3.51 8.24 13.04
N LEU A 126 4.44 7.32 12.78
CA LEU A 126 4.22 5.89 13.01
C LEU A 126 3.96 5.64 14.50
N THR A 127 3.04 4.72 14.78
CA THR A 127 2.91 4.17 16.12
C THR A 127 4.16 3.36 16.49
N ALA A 128 4.35 3.07 17.78
CA ALA A 128 5.48 2.23 18.21
C ALA A 128 5.51 0.86 17.51
N ASN A 129 4.34 0.23 17.30
CA ASN A 129 4.24 -1.04 16.60
C ASN A 129 4.57 -0.92 15.12
N GLN A 130 4.09 0.14 14.47
CA GLN A 130 4.40 0.43 13.06
C GLN A 130 5.89 0.69 12.86
N GLN A 131 6.50 1.49 13.75
CA GLN A 131 7.93 1.75 13.72
C GLN A 131 8.73 0.45 13.90
N ALA A 132 8.38 -0.38 14.88
CA ALA A 132 9.05 -1.66 15.10
C ALA A 132 8.95 -2.60 13.89
N ALA A 133 7.81 -2.62 13.20
CA ALA A 133 7.64 -3.41 11.98
C ALA A 133 8.45 -2.86 10.79
N VAL A 134 8.58 -1.54 10.66
CA VAL A 134 9.46 -0.90 9.66
C VAL A 134 10.93 -1.18 9.97
N ASP A 135 11.33 -1.13 11.25
CA ASP A 135 12.68 -1.47 11.68
C ASP A 135 13.00 -2.94 11.38
N ASN A 136 12.08 -3.85 11.70
CA ASN A 136 12.18 -5.26 11.35
C ASN A 136 12.32 -5.46 9.83
N PHE A 137 11.55 -4.72 9.02
CA PHE A 137 11.70 -4.74 7.57
C PHE A 137 13.13 -4.41 7.12
N PHE A 138 13.76 -3.36 7.67
CA PHE A 138 15.13 -3.02 7.30
C PHE A 138 16.13 -4.11 7.71
N GLU A 139 15.95 -4.72 8.89
CA GLU A 139 16.80 -5.82 9.35
C GLU A 139 16.67 -7.06 8.47
N VAL A 140 15.44 -7.46 8.16
CA VAL A 140 15.15 -8.60 7.30
C VAL A 140 15.68 -8.34 5.90
N TRP A 141 15.43 -7.16 5.31
CA TRP A 141 15.98 -6.81 4.01
C TRP A 141 17.50 -6.95 3.98
N ARG A 142 18.19 -6.38 4.97
CA ARG A 142 19.66 -6.47 5.07
C ARG A 142 20.15 -7.91 5.12
N ARG A 143 19.45 -8.77 5.86
CA ARG A 143 19.78 -10.19 5.97
C ARG A 143 19.58 -10.93 4.65
N GLU A 144 18.41 -10.80 4.03
CA GLU A 144 18.04 -11.55 2.82
C GLU A 144 18.80 -11.06 1.57
N MET A 145 19.05 -9.75 1.50
CA MET A 145 19.71 -9.11 0.36
C MET A 145 21.22 -9.04 0.50
N LYS A 146 21.80 -9.69 1.52
CA LYS A 146 23.25 -9.73 1.74
C LYS A 146 24.01 -10.27 0.51
N GLY A 147 25.01 -9.52 0.05
CA GLY A 147 25.83 -9.86 -1.11
C GLY A 147 25.19 -9.52 -2.46
N THR A 148 24.10 -8.75 -2.49
CA THR A 148 23.46 -8.28 -3.74
C THR A 148 24.02 -6.94 -4.23
N GLY A 149 25.02 -6.37 -3.56
CA GLY A 149 25.66 -5.11 -3.95
C GLY A 149 24.82 -3.91 -3.53
N ASP A 150 24.42 -3.07 -4.49
CA ASP A 150 23.68 -1.83 -4.20
C ASP A 150 22.33 -2.04 -3.51
N TYR A 151 21.76 -3.26 -3.58
CA TYR A 151 20.50 -3.61 -2.93
C TYR A 151 20.68 -4.23 -1.54
N GLU A 152 21.90 -4.36 -1.03
CA GLU A 152 22.16 -5.06 0.23
C GLU A 152 21.53 -4.36 1.44
N ASP A 153 21.43 -3.03 1.43
CA ASP A 153 20.85 -2.28 2.54
C ASP A 153 19.83 -1.25 2.03
N PHE A 154 18.55 -1.51 2.30
CA PHE A 154 17.46 -0.62 1.88
C PHE A 154 17.56 0.76 2.55
N LEU A 155 18.08 0.84 3.77
CA LEU A 155 18.29 2.11 4.47
C LEU A 155 19.31 2.96 3.71
N THR A 156 20.37 2.33 3.20
CA THR A 156 21.35 3.02 2.34
C THR A 156 20.71 3.49 1.04
N LEU A 157 19.80 2.72 0.45
CA LEU A 157 19.04 3.15 -0.74
C LEU A 157 18.19 4.40 -0.45
N LEU A 158 17.49 4.42 0.68
CA LEU A 158 16.70 5.59 1.08
C LEU A 158 17.57 6.86 1.17
N TYR A 159 18.72 6.78 1.83
CA TYR A 159 19.63 7.93 1.95
C TYR A 159 20.22 8.35 0.60
N LYS A 160 20.63 7.40 -0.25
CA LYS A 160 21.07 7.70 -1.62
C LYS A 160 19.97 8.38 -2.44
N SER A 161 18.70 8.11 -2.15
CA SER A 161 17.54 8.73 -2.78
C SER A 161 17.05 10.03 -2.11
N GLY A 162 17.80 10.57 -1.13
CA GLY A 162 17.52 11.87 -0.53
C GLY A 162 16.67 11.84 0.75
N ALA A 163 16.46 10.68 1.36
CA ALA A 163 15.87 10.61 2.69
C ALA A 163 16.79 11.32 3.70
N LYS A 164 16.21 12.09 4.61
CA LYS A 164 16.93 12.67 5.76
C LYS A 164 17.17 11.60 6.82
N GLU A 165 18.24 11.76 7.60
CA GLU A 165 18.58 10.86 8.71
C GLU A 165 17.43 10.68 9.71
N ASP A 166 16.65 11.74 9.94
CA ASP A 166 15.51 11.73 10.86
C ASP A 166 14.18 11.30 10.21
N PHE A 167 14.21 10.97 8.91
CA PHE A 167 13.05 10.62 8.08
C PHE A 167 11.92 11.65 8.05
N SER A 168 12.20 12.92 8.38
CA SER A 168 11.18 13.99 8.36
C SER A 168 10.60 14.28 6.97
N ASN A 169 11.26 13.82 5.90
CA ASN A 169 10.80 13.95 4.52
C ASN A 169 10.34 12.63 3.90
N VAL A 170 10.05 11.60 4.71
CA VAL A 170 9.65 10.28 4.23
C VAL A 170 8.26 9.92 4.74
N ASP A 171 7.37 9.57 3.81
CA ASP A 171 6.16 8.81 4.12
C ASP A 171 6.41 7.33 3.84
N VAL A 172 5.81 6.46 4.62
CA VAL A 172 5.83 5.01 4.45
C VAL A 172 4.42 4.45 4.40
N GLY A 173 4.21 3.36 3.68
CA GLY A 173 2.92 2.69 3.62
C GLY A 173 2.80 1.78 2.41
N PHE A 174 1.61 1.75 1.81
CA PHE A 174 1.28 0.78 0.77
C PHE A 174 0.54 1.42 -0.40
N ASP A 175 0.81 0.96 -1.61
CA ASP A 175 0.00 1.27 -2.81
C ASP A 175 -0.27 -0.01 -3.62
N THR A 176 -1.16 0.04 -4.61
CA THR A 176 -1.31 -1.04 -5.60
C THR A 176 -0.69 -0.75 -6.97
N GLY A 177 0.02 0.38 -7.11
CA GLY A 177 0.34 0.98 -8.41
C GLY A 177 -0.92 1.34 -9.24
N GLU A 178 -0.74 2.14 -10.30
CA GLU A 178 -1.85 2.66 -11.11
C GLU A 178 -2.64 1.61 -11.92
N LYS A 179 -2.06 0.42 -12.14
CA LYS A 179 -2.61 -0.58 -13.09
C LYS A 179 -2.63 -2.01 -12.57
N SER A 180 -2.29 -2.24 -11.31
CA SER A 180 -2.12 -3.59 -10.78
C SER A 180 -2.94 -3.81 -9.50
N GLN A 181 -3.26 -5.08 -9.22
CA GLN A 181 -3.73 -5.48 -7.89
C GLN A 181 -2.54 -5.78 -6.96
N ALA A 182 -1.29 -5.64 -7.44
CA ALA A 182 -0.11 -5.95 -6.67
C ALA A 182 0.12 -4.89 -5.61
N VAL A 183 0.22 -5.33 -4.35
CA VAL A 183 0.49 -4.47 -3.21
C VAL A 183 1.99 -4.27 -3.09
N HIS A 184 2.39 -3.01 -3.01
CA HIS A 184 3.76 -2.58 -2.75
C HIS A 184 3.86 -2.03 -1.34
N ILE A 185 4.93 -2.37 -0.63
CA ILE A 185 5.42 -1.45 0.40
C ILE A 185 6.09 -0.28 -0.32
N ARG A 186 5.92 0.93 0.19
CA ARG A 186 6.46 2.15 -0.40
C ARG A 186 7.03 3.07 0.65
N PHE A 187 8.12 3.72 0.26
CA PHE A 187 8.75 4.85 0.92
C PHE A 187 8.76 6.00 -0.08
N TRP A 188 8.00 7.05 0.22
CA TRP A 188 7.90 8.25 -0.60
C TRP A 188 8.79 9.34 -0.01
N ILE A 189 9.89 9.62 -0.69
CA ILE A 189 10.88 10.60 -0.26
C ILE A 189 10.57 11.94 -0.92
N THR A 190 10.21 12.95 -0.13
CA THR A 190 9.98 14.31 -0.61
C THR A 190 11.31 15.03 -0.82
N GLN A 191 11.57 15.44 -2.05
CA GLN A 191 12.76 16.17 -2.47
C GLN A 191 12.65 17.66 -2.13
N PRO A 192 13.78 18.41 -2.10
CA PRO A 192 13.76 19.85 -1.83
C PRO A 192 12.92 20.69 -2.80
N ASP A 193 12.73 20.23 -4.03
CA ASP A 193 11.89 20.88 -5.05
C ASP A 193 10.39 20.51 -4.95
N GLY A 194 10.04 19.69 -3.96
CA GLY A 194 8.68 19.19 -3.73
C GLY A 194 8.31 17.95 -4.55
N SER A 195 9.19 17.46 -5.43
CA SER A 195 8.99 16.19 -6.13
C SER A 195 9.09 15.00 -5.16
N VAL A 196 8.53 13.85 -5.55
CA VAL A 196 8.53 12.64 -4.71
C VAL A 196 9.25 11.52 -5.43
N THR A 197 10.24 10.91 -4.75
CA THR A 197 10.93 9.71 -5.21
C THR A 197 10.36 8.48 -4.48
N PRO A 198 9.61 7.60 -5.15
CA PRO A 198 9.11 6.38 -4.54
C PRO A 198 10.17 5.27 -4.61
N LEU A 199 10.47 4.66 -3.47
CA LEU A 199 11.21 3.40 -3.36
C LEU A 199 10.32 2.33 -2.75
N GLY A 200 10.48 1.07 -3.14
CA GLY A 200 9.64 0.01 -2.63
C GLY A 200 9.78 -1.31 -3.38
N SER A 201 8.99 -2.28 -2.94
CA SER A 201 8.94 -3.63 -3.49
C SER A 201 7.51 -4.15 -3.43
N TRP A 202 7.09 -4.88 -4.46
CA TRP A 202 5.84 -5.64 -4.41
C TRP A 202 5.98 -6.92 -3.59
N PHE A 203 4.87 -7.40 -3.02
CA PHE A 203 4.90 -8.63 -2.23
C PHE A 203 3.60 -9.42 -2.20
N ALA A 204 2.48 -8.77 -2.47
CA ALA A 204 1.17 -9.41 -2.38
C ALA A 204 0.24 -8.92 -3.51
N VAL A 205 -0.95 -9.48 -3.56
CA VAL A 205 -2.10 -8.94 -4.29
C VAL A 205 -3.28 -8.79 -3.33
N ILE A 206 -4.15 -7.82 -3.59
CA ILE A 206 -5.39 -7.67 -2.81
C ILE A 206 -6.32 -8.84 -3.12
N TRP A 207 -6.77 -9.55 -2.08
CA TRP A 207 -7.85 -10.51 -2.23
C TRP A 207 -9.19 -9.79 -2.35
N ARG A 208 -9.99 -10.14 -3.35
CA ARG A 208 -11.42 -9.81 -3.38
C ARG A 208 -12.21 -11.10 -3.47
N GLU A 209 -13.02 -11.40 -2.47
CA GLU A 209 -14.07 -12.39 -2.63
C GLU A 209 -15.03 -11.90 -3.73
N GLY A 210 -15.21 -12.71 -4.77
CA GLY A 210 -16.19 -12.45 -5.85
C GLY A 210 -15.66 -11.74 -7.10
N GLY A 211 -14.35 -11.72 -7.35
CA GLY A 211 -13.81 -11.28 -8.65
C GLY A 211 -13.72 -12.43 -9.66
N GLU A 212 -14.75 -12.54 -10.51
CA GLU A 212 -14.64 -13.17 -11.84
C GLU A 212 -13.63 -12.43 -12.73
#